data_AF-A0A8K0CIL3-F1
#
_entry.id   AF-A0A8K0CIL3-F1
#
_cell.length_a   1.000
_cell.length_b   1.000
_cell.length_c   1.000
_cell.angle_alpha   90.00
_cell.angle_beta   90.00
_cell.angle_gamma   90.00
#
_symmetry.space_group_name_H-M   'P 1'
#
loop_
_entity.id
_entity.type
_entity.pdbx_description
1 polymer ?
#
loop_
_entity_poly.entity_id
_entity_poly.type
_entity_poly.pdbx_seq_one_letter_code
_entity_poly.pdbx_strand_id
1 'polypeptide(L)' 'TIIHAASILVSIGAFYIYSILYNSLCVTWFGLPSTYWVIQHAMSTPTYWLASFLSIVVALLP' A
#
# COMPACT_ATOMS: atom_id res chain seq x y z
N THR A 1 20.69 -1.75 14.04
CA THR A 1 20.36 -0.78 12.97
C THR A 1 19.94 -1.45 11.67
N ILE A 2 20.73 -2.37 11.11
CA ILE A 2 20.39 -3.14 9.88
C ILE A 2 19.06 -3.89 10.02
N ILE A 3 18.83 -4.53 11.16
CA ILE A 3 17.62 -5.32 11.41
C ILE A 3 16.38 -4.42 11.51
N HIS A 4 16.52 -3.20 12.03
CA HIS A 4 15.42 -2.22 12.07
C HIS A 4 15.08 -1.70 10.67
N ALA A 5 16.09 -1.36 9.87
CA ALA A 5 15.87 -0.96 8.49
C ALA A 5 15.22 -2.09 7.68
N ALA A 6 15.68 -3.33 7.87
CA ALA A 6 15.10 -4.51 7.26
C ALA A 6 13.64 -4.71 7.69
N SER A 7 13.31 -4.58 8.98
CA SER A 7 11.93 -4.72 9.43
C SER A 7 11.01 -3.66 8.85
N ILE A 8 11.47 -2.40 8.72
CA ILE A 8 10.68 -1.33 8.10
C ILE A 8 10.39 -1.66 6.62
N LEU A 9 11.42 -2.07 5.87
CA LEU A 9 11.27 -2.43 4.47
C LEU A 9 10.35 -3.65 4.28
N VAL A 10 10.49 -4.67 5.14
CA VAL A 10 9.65 -5.86 5.10
C VAL A 10 8.20 -5.52 5.43
N SER A 11 7.93 -4.67 6.42
CA SER A 11 6.57 -4.24 6.75
C SER A 11 5.91 -3.49 5.59
N ILE A 12 6.64 -2.58 4.95
CA ILE A 12 6.13 -1.84 3.78
C ILE A 12 5.85 -2.81 2.62
N GLY A 13 6.79 -3.71 2.31
CA GLY A 13 6.61 -4.71 1.25
C GLY A 13 5.44 -5.65 1.52
N ALA A 14 5.32 -6.15 2.75
CA ALA A 14 4.23 -7.04 3.17
C ALA A 14 2.86 -6.36 3.03
N PHE A 15 2.75 -5.07 3.36
CA PHE A 15 1.51 -4.31 3.18
C PHE A 15 1.08 -4.26 1.71
N TYR A 16 2.00 -3.94 0.79
CA TYR A 16 1.68 -3.88 -0.64
C TYR A 16 1.34 -5.26 -1.22
N ILE A 17 2.12 -6.29 -0.87
CA ILE A 17 1.88 -7.67 -1.32
C ILE A 17 0.51 -8.15 -0.86
N TYR A 18 0.19 -7.97 0.42
CA TYR A 18 -1.10 -8.35 0.97
C TYR A 18 -2.25 -7.59 0.30
N SER A 19 -2.10 -6.28 0.10
CA SER A 19 -3.13 -5.44 -0.52
C SER A 19 -3.43 -5.87 -1.96
N ILE A 20 -2.41 -6.22 -2.75
CA ILE A 20 -2.56 -6.72 -4.12
C ILE A 20 -3.19 -8.12 -4.14
N LEU A 21 -2.72 -9.02 -3.28
CA LEU A 21 -3.27 -10.38 -3.20
C LEU A 21 -4.72 -10.36 -2.74
N TYR A 22 -5.06 -9.54 -1.75
CA TYR A 22 -6.43 -9.41 -1.26
C TYR A 22 -7.35 -8.84 -2.34
N ASN A 23 -6.92 -7.78 -3.03
CA ASN A 23 -7.72 -7.15 -4.07
C ASN A 23 -7.81 -7.99 -5.36
N SER A 24 -6.91 -8.93 -5.61
CA SER A 24 -6.99 -9.85 -6.77
C SER A 24 -7.74 -11.15 -6.46
N LEU A 25 -7.58 -11.70 -5.25
CA LEU A 25 -8.15 -12.99 -4.87
C LEU A 25 -9.54 -12.86 -4.25
N CYS A 26 -9.76 -11.93 -3.31
CA CYS A 26 -11.04 -11.83 -2.59
C CYS A 26 -12.17 -11.20 -3.42
N VAL A 27 -11.81 -10.59 -4.56
CA VAL A 27 -12.72 -10.08 -5.60
C VAL A 27 -13.62 -11.18 -6.18
N THR A 28 -13.08 -12.38 -6.36
CA THR A 28 -13.80 -13.48 -7.01
C THR A 28 -14.68 -14.26 -6.04
N TRP A 29 -14.32 -14.28 -4.75
CA TRP A 29 -14.96 -15.16 -3.75
C TRP A 29 -15.94 -14.46 -2.82
N PHE A 30 -15.72 -13.18 -2.50
CA PHE A 30 -16.45 -12.53 -1.40
C PHE A 30 -17.56 -11.59 -1.88
N GLY A 31 -17.66 -11.29 -3.18
CA GLY A 31 -18.83 -10.62 -3.78
C GLY A 31 -19.18 -9.24 -3.22
N LEU A 32 -18.41 -8.70 -2.27
CA LEU A 32 -18.58 -7.34 -1.79
C LEU A 32 -18.24 -6.36 -2.92
N PRO A 33 -18.93 -5.21 -3.00
CA PRO A 33 -18.55 -4.09 -3.86
C PRO A 33 -17.26 -3.41 -3.32
N SER A 34 -16.28 -4.21 -2.92
CA SER A 34 -14.95 -3.76 -2.59
C SER A 34 -14.30 -3.35 -3.90
N THR A 35 -13.93 -2.09 -3.97
CA THR A 35 -13.35 -1.40 -5.13
C THR A 35 -12.32 -2.28 -5.84
N TYR A 36 -12.74 -2.88 -6.94
CA TYR A 36 -11.94 -3.78 -7.77
C TYR A 36 -10.75 -3.03 -8.35
N TRP A 37 -9.55 -3.62 -8.25
CA TRP A 37 -8.30 -3.13 -8.86
C TRP A 37 -7.86 -1.71 -8.46
N VAL A 38 -8.46 -1.13 -7.42
CA VAL A 38 -8.13 0.25 -7.01
C VAL A 38 -6.71 0.39 -6.52
N ILE A 39 -6.14 -0.61 -5.83
CA ILE A 39 -4.75 -0.52 -5.37
C ILE A 39 -3.79 -0.44 -6.57
N GLN A 40 -4.05 -1.20 -7.64
CA GLN A 40 -3.22 -1.21 -8.84
C GLN A 40 -3.39 0.08 -9.65
N HIS A 41 -4.62 0.59 -9.73
CA HIS A 41 -4.90 1.86 -10.39
C HIS A 41 -4.26 3.04 -9.63
N ALA A 42 -4.42 3.08 -8.30
CA ALA A 42 -3.81 4.10 -7.45
C ALA A 42 -2.28 4.07 -7.53
N MET A 43 -1.65 2.89 -7.45
CA MET A 43 -0.20 2.75 -7.60
C MET A 43 0.32 3.16 -8.99
N SER A 44 -0.52 3.09 -10.03
CA SER A 44 -0.17 3.57 -11.38
C SER A 44 -0.22 5.10 -11.51
N THR A 45 -0.87 5.80 -10.58
CA THR A 45 -0.94 7.26 -10.59
C THR A 45 0.24 7.89 -9.86
N PRO A 46 0.93 8.89 -10.45
CA PRO A 46 2.06 9.56 -9.79
C PRO A 46 1.62 10.39 -8.57
N THR A 47 0.37 10.85 -8.56
CA THR A 47 -0.23 11.61 -7.46
C THR A 47 -0.30 10.80 -6.17
N TYR A 48 -0.55 9.49 -6.25
CA TYR A 48 -0.57 8.59 -5.09
C TYR A 48 0.79 8.55 -4.37
N TRP A 49 1.87 8.42 -5.12
CA TRP A 49 3.23 8.41 -4.57
C TRP A 49 3.59 9.75 -3.94
N LEU A 50 3.28 10.86 -4.62
CA LEU A 50 3.55 12.19 -4.12
C LEU A 50 2.80 12.46 -2.79
N ALA A 51 1.50 12.15 -2.75
CA ALA A 51 0.68 12.33 -1.55
C ALA A 51 1.14 11.45 -0.39
N SER A 52 1.58 10.22 -0.67
CA SER A 52 2.12 9.31 0.34
C SER A 52 3.41 9.86 0.95
N PHE A 53 4.36 10.34 0.12
CA PHE A 53 5.58 10.99 0.61
C PHE A 53 5.29 12.26 1.41
N LEU A 54 4.37 13.10 0.93
CA LEU A 54 4.01 14.33 1.62
C LEU A 54 3.37 14.05 2.99
N SER A 55 2.54 13.02 3.08
CA SER A 55 1.93 12.58 4.34
C SER A 55 2.98 12.09 5.34
N ILE A 56 4.01 11.37 4.88
CA ILE A 56 5.14 10.97 5.74
C ILE A 56 5.87 12.19 6.27
N VAL A 57 6.16 13.16 5.41
CA VAL A 57 6.82 14.41 5.83
C VAL A 57 5.97 15.12 6.88
N VAL A 58 4.70 15.38 6.59
CA VAL A 58 3.76 16.06 7.51
C VAL A 58 3.64 15.33 8.85
N ALA A 59 3.60 14.00 8.85
CA ALA A 59 3.53 13.21 10.09
C ALA A 59 4.81 13.28 10.94
N LEU A 60 5.96 13.65 10.34
CA LEU A 60 7.24 13.84 11.02
C LEU A 60 7.48 15.30 11.45
N LEU A 61 6.69 16.26 10.96
CA LEU A 61 6.73 17.62 11.48
C LEU A 61 6.19 17.62 12.93
N PRO A 62 6.89 18.30 13.87
CA PRO A 62 6.49 18.36 15.27
C PRO A 62 5.22 19.19 15.52
#